data_AF-A0A6J6DB11-F1
#
_entry.id   AF-A0A6J6DB11-F1
#
_cell.length_a   1.000
_cell.length_b   1.000
_cell.length_c   1.000
_cell.angle_alpha   90.00
_cell.angle_beta   90.00
_cell.angle_gamma   90.00
#
_symmetry.space_group_name_H-M   'P 1'
#
loop_
_entity.id
_entity.type
_entity.pdbx_description
1 polymer ?
#
loop_
_entity_poly.entity_id
_entity_poly.type
_entity_poly.pdbx_seq_one_letter_code
_entity_poly.pdbx_strand_id
1 'polypeptide(L)'
;MRVTTADAKSYEFTSSVGFVFVTHPMFVEYSTDGTNFTKVDYNNSTTGPEGARITEPTISVGQAQTLYLKVLRPQRLAMDGEAGEFYDLAGFKYTPDIPNAGGVGKCDQLTVTDTGMASDTVLDAGKPTTVLLTWAIGQKCYTESTKNPKPTWTPGASDFDVQVEPSGPGGNSAQKIRITLVP
;
A
#
# COMPACT_ATOMS: atom_id res chain seq x y z
N MET A 1 -15.81 -21.81 14.70
CA MET A 1 -16.88 -22.01 15.70
C MET A 1 -17.02 -23.51 15.99
N ARG A 2 -17.07 -23.93 17.26
CA ARG A 2 -17.22 -25.34 17.64
C ARG A 2 -18.67 -25.63 18.01
N VAL A 3 -19.28 -26.62 17.36
CA VAL A 3 -20.61 -27.12 17.71
C VAL A 3 -20.47 -28.54 18.22
N THR A 4 -21.02 -28.80 19.41
CA THR A 4 -21.15 -30.14 19.96
C THR A 4 -22.58 -30.61 19.74
N THR A 5 -22.76 -31.71 19.03
CA THR A 5 -24.07 -32.30 18.77
C THR A 5 -24.57 -33.11 19.96
N ALA A 6 -25.87 -33.41 19.98
CA ALA A 6 -26.50 -34.17 21.07
C ALA A 6 -25.91 -35.58 21.27
N ASP A 7 -25.24 -36.15 20.27
CA ASP A 7 -24.50 -37.41 20.35
C ASP A 7 -23.02 -37.24 20.75
N ALA A 8 -22.68 -36.10 21.36
CA ALA A 8 -21.33 -35.74 21.83
C ALA A 8 -20.24 -35.68 20.75
N LYS A 9 -20.61 -35.72 19.47
CA LYS A 9 -19.66 -35.46 18.39
C LYS A 9 -19.37 -33.97 18.32
N SER A 10 -18.10 -33.65 18.16
CA SER A 10 -17.64 -32.27 18.00
C SER A 10 -17.37 -32.03 16.52
N TYR A 11 -18.06 -31.05 15.93
CA TYR A 11 -17.75 -30.55 14.60
C TYR A 11 -17.12 -29.17 14.74
N GLU A 12 -15.95 -29.03 14.16
CA GLU A 12 -15.24 -27.77 14.10
C GLU A 12 -15.52 -27.11 12.75
N PHE A 13 -16.34 -26.07 12.76
CA PHE A 13 -16.54 -25.26 11.58
C PHE A 13 -15.41 -24.21 11.57
N THR A 14 -14.46 -24.40 10.66
CA THR A 14 -13.62 -23.31 10.20
C THR A 14 -14.52 -22.38 9.38
N SER A 15 -14.81 -21.19 9.91
CA SER A 15 -15.58 -20.15 9.22
C SER A 15 -14.73 -19.37 8.21
N SER A 16 -13.51 -19.81 7.93
CA SER A 16 -12.56 -19.10 7.10
C SER A 16 -11.72 -20.07 6.30
N VAL A 17 -12.29 -20.64 5.24
CA VAL A 17 -11.50 -20.94 4.04
C VAL A 17 -11.43 -19.66 3.23
N GLY A 18 -10.51 -18.77 3.59
CA GLY A 18 -10.38 -17.47 2.93
C GLY A 18 -8.93 -17.22 2.57
N PHE A 19 -8.41 -17.87 1.53
CA PHE A 19 -7.32 -17.21 0.83
C PHE A 19 -7.95 -15.97 0.19
N VAL A 20 -7.62 -14.80 0.73
CA VAL A 20 -8.03 -13.53 0.15
C VAL A 20 -6.99 -13.22 -0.92
N PHE A 21 -7.38 -13.30 -2.20
CA PHE A 21 -6.58 -12.69 -3.25
C PHE A 21 -6.74 -11.19 -3.13
N VAL A 22 -5.82 -10.58 -2.38
CA VAL A 22 -5.68 -9.14 -2.32
C VAL A 22 -5.05 -8.69 -3.63
N THR A 23 -5.73 -7.83 -4.37
CA THR A 23 -5.10 -7.17 -5.54
C THR A 23 -3.83 -6.46 -5.09
N HIS A 24 -2.75 -6.58 -5.87
CA HIS A 24 -1.57 -5.76 -5.63
C HIS A 24 -1.99 -4.28 -5.64
N PRO A 25 -1.51 -3.46 -4.68
CA PRO A 25 -1.93 -2.07 -4.59
C PRO A 25 -1.51 -1.32 -5.85
N MET A 26 -2.49 -0.69 -6.51
CA MET A 26 -2.29 0.04 -7.77
C MET A 26 -2.35 1.54 -7.52
N PHE A 27 -1.35 2.27 -7.98
CA PHE A 27 -1.28 3.72 -7.90
C PHE A 27 -2.01 4.34 -9.08
N VAL A 28 -2.88 5.30 -8.81
CA VAL A 28 -3.71 5.93 -9.84
C VAL A 28 -3.14 7.29 -10.22
N GLU A 29 -2.83 8.10 -9.20
CA GLU A 29 -2.34 9.46 -9.37
C GLU A 29 -1.36 9.81 -8.25
N TYR A 30 -0.46 10.73 -8.52
CA TYR A 30 0.45 11.29 -7.53
C TYR A 30 0.54 12.81 -7.63
N SER A 31 0.97 13.45 -6.54
CA SER A 31 1.27 14.87 -6.50
C SER A 31 2.39 15.14 -5.49
N THR A 32 3.17 16.20 -5.70
CA THR A 32 4.18 16.71 -4.75
C THR A 32 3.84 18.09 -4.21
N ASP A 33 2.72 18.68 -4.66
CA ASP A 33 2.21 19.99 -4.25
C ASP A 33 0.81 19.91 -3.61
N GLY A 34 0.23 18.71 -3.56
CA GLY A 34 -1.09 18.42 -3.00
C GLY A 34 -2.27 18.92 -3.84
N THR A 35 -2.02 19.57 -4.98
CA THR A 35 -3.05 20.27 -5.78
C THR A 35 -3.11 19.72 -7.19
N ASN A 36 -1.96 19.59 -7.86
CA ASN A 36 -1.86 19.10 -9.23
C ASN A 36 -1.53 17.60 -9.21
N PHE A 37 -2.52 16.78 -9.57
CA PHE A 37 -2.36 15.34 -9.64
C PHE A 37 -1.99 14.88 -11.04
N THR A 38 -0.93 14.08 -11.13
CA THR A 38 -0.47 13.43 -12.35
C THR A 38 -0.90 11.97 -12.34
N LYS A 39 -1.52 11.51 -13.43
CA LYS A 39 -1.87 10.09 -13.58
C LYS A 39 -0.61 9.25 -13.73
N VAL A 40 -0.62 8.11 -13.05
CA VAL A 40 0.44 7.11 -13.19
C VAL A 40 0.32 6.46 -14.56
N ASP A 41 1.38 6.58 -15.37
CA ASP A 41 1.46 5.91 -16.66
C ASP A 41 2.24 4.60 -16.56
N TYR A 42 1.50 3.50 -16.42
CA TYR A 42 2.05 2.14 -16.41
C TYR A 42 2.48 1.62 -17.79
N ASN A 43 2.35 2.40 -18.85
CA ASN A 43 2.86 2.05 -20.18
C ASN A 43 4.25 2.66 -20.43
N ASN A 44 4.68 3.60 -19.60
CA ASN A 44 5.96 4.28 -19.76
C ASN A 44 7.08 3.49 -19.05
N SER A 45 8.03 2.95 -19.82
CA SER A 45 9.15 2.18 -19.28
C SER A 45 10.30 3.10 -18.87
N THR A 46 10.73 3.03 -17.61
CA THR A 46 11.96 3.66 -17.16
C THR A 46 13.04 2.59 -16.90
N THR A 47 14.29 2.92 -17.20
CA THR A 47 15.40 1.97 -17.01
C THR A 47 15.79 1.97 -15.53
N GLY A 48 15.95 0.79 -14.95
CA GLY A 48 16.37 0.62 -13.56
C GLY A 48 17.80 1.00 -13.24
N PRO A 49 18.13 1.20 -11.96
CA PRO A 49 19.52 1.34 -11.51
C PRO A 49 20.31 0.06 -11.85
N GLU A 50 19.61 -1.08 -11.92
CA GLU A 50 20.16 -2.37 -12.34
C GLU A 50 20.10 -2.60 -13.87
N GLY A 51 19.74 -1.59 -14.67
CA GLY A 51 19.72 -1.67 -16.13
C GLY A 51 18.53 -2.43 -16.75
N ALA A 52 17.71 -3.11 -15.96
CA ALA A 52 16.47 -3.73 -16.43
C ALA A 52 15.37 -2.68 -16.70
N ARG A 53 14.71 -2.76 -17.87
CA ARG A 53 13.49 -1.97 -18.15
C ARG A 53 12.37 -2.45 -17.25
N ILE A 54 11.81 -1.55 -16.46
CA ILE A 54 10.59 -1.83 -15.71
C ILE A 54 9.58 -0.75 -16.04
N THR A 55 8.34 -1.14 -16.31
CA THR A 55 7.22 -0.22 -16.54
C THR A 55 6.70 0.28 -15.20
N GLU A 56 7.52 1.10 -14.54
CA GLU A 56 7.22 1.68 -13.23
C GLU A 56 7.26 3.22 -13.33
N PRO A 57 6.28 3.92 -12.72
CA PRO A 57 6.31 5.37 -12.64
C PRO A 57 7.54 5.83 -11.85
N THR A 58 8.22 6.85 -12.35
CA THR A 58 9.30 7.54 -11.60
C THR A 58 8.79 8.88 -11.11
N ILE A 59 8.77 9.05 -9.78
CA ILE A 59 8.27 10.28 -9.13
C ILE A 59 9.45 11.01 -8.48
N SER A 60 9.67 12.27 -8.84
CA SER A 60 10.65 13.12 -8.15
C SER A 60 10.09 13.60 -6.82
N VAL A 61 10.84 13.45 -5.73
CA VAL A 61 10.45 13.88 -4.39
C VAL A 61 11.60 14.61 -3.74
N GLY A 62 11.40 15.87 -3.36
CA GLY A 62 12.38 16.68 -2.61
C GLY A 62 12.29 16.45 -1.11
N GLN A 63 13.36 16.78 -0.38
CA GLN A 63 13.47 16.47 1.05
C GLN A 63 12.37 17.13 1.89
N ALA A 64 11.98 18.36 1.55
CA ALA A 64 10.94 19.12 2.23
C ALA A 64 9.52 18.88 1.66
N GLN A 65 9.38 18.08 0.59
CA GLN A 65 8.11 17.87 -0.07
C GLN A 65 7.30 16.76 0.60
N THR A 66 5.99 16.89 0.48
CA THR A 66 5.04 15.83 0.80
C THR A 66 4.65 15.13 -0.48
N LEU A 67 4.81 13.81 -0.51
CA LEU A 67 4.32 12.96 -1.58
C LEU A 67 2.86 12.58 -1.28
N TYR A 68 1.98 12.86 -2.23
CA TYR A 68 0.57 12.46 -2.22
C TYR A 68 0.38 11.33 -3.21
N LEU A 69 -0.11 10.17 -2.78
CA LEU A 69 -0.37 9.01 -3.63
C LEU A 69 -1.82 8.57 -3.52
N LYS A 70 -2.54 8.52 -4.62
CA LYS A 70 -3.84 7.85 -4.70
C LYS A 70 -3.62 6.39 -5.05
N VAL A 71 -4.10 5.49 -4.20
CA VAL A 71 -3.98 4.04 -4.37
C VAL A 71 -5.38 3.46 -4.44
N LEU A 72 -5.63 2.55 -5.38
CA LEU A 72 -6.85 1.73 -5.37
C LEU A 72 -6.88 0.92 -4.07
N ARG A 73 -8.06 0.85 -3.45
CA ARG A 73 -8.25 -0.04 -2.31
C ARG A 73 -8.03 -1.49 -2.75
N PRO A 74 -7.43 -2.33 -1.90
CA PRO A 74 -7.30 -3.73 -2.21
C PRO A 74 -8.67 -4.39 -2.34
N GLN A 75 -8.79 -5.33 -3.27
CA GLN A 75 -10.04 -6.01 -3.56
C GLN A 75 -9.97 -7.49 -3.23
N ARG A 76 -11.14 -8.10 -3.03
CA ARG A 76 -11.32 -9.56 -2.96
C ARG A 76 -12.51 -10.01 -3.77
N LEU A 77 -12.55 -11.30 -4.09
CA LEU A 77 -13.77 -11.98 -4.55
C LEU A 77 -14.82 -12.01 -3.44
N ALA A 78 -16.08 -11.98 -3.85
CA ALA A 78 -17.20 -12.24 -2.96
C ALA A 78 -17.17 -13.67 -2.41
N MET A 79 -17.69 -13.83 -1.21
CA MET A 79 -17.87 -15.11 -0.53
C MET A 79 -19.32 -15.60 -0.69
N ASP A 80 -19.54 -16.89 -0.49
CA ASP A 80 -20.90 -17.47 -0.55
C ASP A 80 -21.86 -16.74 0.40
N GLY A 81 -22.97 -16.24 -0.15
CA GLY A 81 -23.99 -15.49 0.59
C GLY A 81 -23.81 -13.96 0.56
N GLU A 82 -22.73 -13.45 -0.04
CA GLU A 82 -22.57 -12.04 -0.34
C GLU A 82 -23.27 -11.65 -1.65
N ALA A 83 -23.64 -10.37 -1.77
CA ALA A 83 -24.46 -9.87 -2.88
C ALA A 83 -23.65 -9.44 -4.12
N GLY A 84 -22.37 -9.09 -3.95
CA GLY A 84 -21.49 -8.63 -5.03
C GLY A 84 -20.67 -9.76 -5.67
N GLU A 85 -19.89 -9.42 -6.70
CA GLU A 85 -18.85 -10.31 -7.25
C GLU A 85 -17.46 -10.00 -6.66
N PHE A 86 -17.20 -8.72 -6.40
CA PHE A 86 -15.97 -8.20 -5.82
C PHE A 86 -16.28 -7.19 -4.72
N TYR A 87 -15.36 -7.07 -3.77
CA TYR A 87 -15.46 -6.13 -2.66
C TYR A 87 -14.16 -5.34 -2.53
N ASP A 88 -14.27 -4.01 -2.39
CA ASP A 88 -13.19 -3.17 -1.89
C ASP A 88 -13.04 -3.41 -0.38
N LEU A 89 -11.80 -3.57 0.08
CA LEU A 89 -11.47 -3.94 1.44
C LEU A 89 -11.14 -2.74 2.33
N ALA A 90 -11.69 -2.73 3.54
CA ALA A 90 -11.56 -1.62 4.49
C ALA A 90 -10.43 -1.86 5.51
N GLY A 91 -9.96 -0.77 6.15
CA GLY A 91 -9.15 -0.88 7.36
C GLY A 91 -7.69 -1.31 7.17
N PHE A 92 -7.19 -1.29 5.93
CA PHE A 92 -5.81 -1.63 5.64
C PHE A 92 -4.84 -0.55 6.12
N LYS A 93 -3.66 -0.99 6.55
CA LYS A 93 -2.53 -0.12 6.88
C LYS A 93 -1.58 -0.03 5.71
N TYR A 94 -1.09 1.17 5.44
CA TYR A 94 -0.15 1.49 4.37
C TYR A 94 1.10 2.09 5.00
N THR A 95 2.25 1.49 4.73
CA THR A 95 3.54 1.95 5.27
C THR A 95 4.57 2.06 4.15
N PRO A 96 5.31 3.17 4.03
CA PRO A 96 6.43 3.23 3.12
C PRO A 96 7.64 2.48 3.72
N ASP A 97 8.22 1.57 2.93
CA ASP A 97 9.45 0.86 3.24
C ASP A 97 10.50 1.18 2.17
N ILE A 98 11.59 1.84 2.56
CA ILE A 98 12.63 2.33 1.64
C ILE A 98 13.91 1.52 1.86
N PRO A 99 13.97 0.25 1.42
CA PRO A 99 15.07 -0.65 1.75
C PRO A 99 16.40 -0.21 1.12
N ASN A 100 16.33 0.41 -0.06
CA ASN A 100 17.50 0.73 -0.88
C ASN A 100 18.09 2.14 -0.63
N ALA A 101 17.50 2.92 0.28
CA ALA A 101 18.02 4.25 0.65
C ALA A 101 18.68 4.22 2.03
N GLY A 102 20.00 4.01 2.07
CA GLY A 102 20.85 4.40 3.21
C GLY A 102 20.38 4.02 4.62
N GLY A 103 19.76 2.85 4.80
CA GLY A 103 19.30 2.36 6.11
C GLY A 103 17.94 2.89 6.57
N VAL A 104 17.14 3.50 5.69
CA VAL A 104 15.77 3.94 6.02
C VAL A 104 14.86 2.76 6.32
N GLY A 105 14.74 1.76 5.44
CA GLY A 105 13.82 0.62 5.60
C GLY A 105 12.37 1.04 5.89
N LYS A 106 11.62 0.21 6.64
CA LYS A 106 10.24 0.53 7.04
C LYS A 106 10.20 1.81 7.87
N CYS A 107 9.34 2.74 7.47
CA CYS A 107 9.15 4.05 8.09
C CYS A 107 7.79 4.11 8.81
N ASP A 108 7.72 3.51 10.00
CA ASP A 108 6.48 3.33 10.76
C ASP A 108 5.77 4.65 11.11
N GLN A 109 6.52 5.76 11.21
CA GLN A 109 5.97 7.10 11.48
C GLN A 109 5.02 7.60 10.39
N LEU A 110 5.08 7.03 9.18
CA LEU A 110 4.21 7.36 8.06
C LEU A 110 3.12 6.31 7.81
N THR A 111 2.92 5.38 8.75
CA THR A 111 1.84 4.39 8.65
C THR A 111 0.48 5.09 8.62
N VAL A 112 -0.30 4.83 7.58
CA VAL A 112 -1.68 5.32 7.44
C VAL A 112 -2.62 4.13 7.58
N THR A 113 -3.60 4.23 8.48
CA THR A 113 -4.73 3.28 8.49
C THR A 113 -5.87 3.87 7.68
N ASP A 114 -6.37 3.15 6.68
CA ASP A 114 -7.51 3.60 5.89
C ASP A 114 -8.79 3.51 6.72
N THR A 115 -9.30 4.67 7.09
CA THR A 115 -10.58 4.86 7.78
C THR A 115 -11.65 5.45 6.87
N GLY A 116 -11.34 5.67 5.58
CA GLY A 116 -12.26 6.26 4.61
C GLY A 116 -13.40 5.31 4.22
N MET A 117 -13.28 4.03 4.56
CA MET A 117 -14.30 3.01 4.37
C MET A 117 -14.48 2.23 5.68
N ALA A 118 -15.72 2.18 6.18
CA ALA A 118 -16.02 1.62 7.50
C ALA A 118 -16.07 0.07 7.52
N SER A 119 -16.40 -0.53 6.39
CA SER A 119 -16.51 -1.98 6.19
C SER A 119 -16.25 -2.31 4.73
N ASP A 120 -15.94 -3.56 4.42
CA ASP A 120 -15.88 -4.01 3.02
C ASP A 120 -17.16 -3.60 2.27
N THR A 121 -17.00 -3.09 1.05
CA THR A 121 -18.11 -2.63 0.22
C THR A 121 -18.06 -3.30 -1.15
N VAL A 122 -19.23 -3.55 -1.74
CA VAL A 122 -19.32 -4.10 -3.10
C VAL A 122 -18.61 -3.15 -4.06
N LEU A 123 -17.72 -3.68 -4.88
CA LEU A 123 -17.01 -2.92 -5.91
C LEU A 123 -18.00 -2.33 -6.91
N ASP A 124 -17.98 -1.01 -7.08
CA ASP A 124 -18.56 -0.34 -8.24
C ASP A 124 -17.50 -0.28 -9.34
N ALA A 125 -17.60 -1.16 -10.33
CA ALA A 125 -16.64 -1.25 -11.42
C ALA A 125 -16.48 0.06 -12.22
N GLY A 126 -17.49 0.95 -12.20
CA GLY A 126 -17.40 2.27 -12.83
C GLY A 126 -16.77 3.35 -11.94
N LYS A 127 -16.60 3.06 -10.65
CA LYS A 127 -16.12 4.01 -9.63
C LYS A 127 -15.26 3.30 -8.58
N PRO A 128 -14.12 2.72 -8.97
CA PRO A 128 -13.24 2.05 -8.03
C PRO A 128 -12.79 3.04 -6.94
N THR A 129 -12.76 2.59 -5.70
CA THR A 129 -12.46 3.50 -4.58
C THR A 129 -10.96 3.60 -4.32
N THR A 130 -10.53 4.74 -3.82
CA THR A 130 -9.11 5.03 -3.53
C THR A 130 -8.88 5.47 -2.10
N VAL A 131 -7.67 5.23 -1.60
CA VAL A 131 -7.08 5.89 -0.44
C VAL A 131 -6.06 6.94 -0.90
N LEU A 132 -6.01 8.09 -0.22
CA LEU A 132 -4.98 9.11 -0.42
C LEU A 132 -3.93 9.00 0.69
N LEU A 133 -2.73 8.59 0.33
CA LEU A 133 -1.57 8.54 1.22
C LEU A 133 -0.84 9.89 1.15
N THR A 134 -0.50 10.45 2.31
CA THR A 134 0.16 11.75 2.43
C THR A 134 1.45 11.59 3.23
N TRP A 135 2.58 11.57 2.53
CA TRP A 135 3.86 11.13 3.08
C TRP A 135 4.96 12.17 2.93
N ALA A 136 5.32 12.79 4.05
CA ALA A 136 6.48 13.68 4.15
C ALA A 136 7.76 12.85 4.35
N ILE A 137 8.17 12.12 3.30
CA ILE A 137 9.23 11.10 3.35
C ILE A 137 10.54 11.67 3.90
N GLY A 138 11.03 12.79 3.35
CA GLY A 138 12.30 13.38 3.79
C GLY A 138 12.27 13.82 5.26
N GLN A 139 11.17 14.44 5.68
CA GLN A 139 11.03 14.89 7.07
C GLN A 139 10.91 13.72 8.05
N LYS A 140 10.03 12.75 7.81
CA LYS A 140 9.73 11.69 8.78
C LYS A 140 10.71 10.52 8.71
N CYS A 141 11.12 10.09 7.53
CA CYS A 141 11.96 8.90 7.38
C CYS A 141 13.46 9.19 7.46
N TYR A 142 13.87 10.46 7.35
CA TYR A 142 15.27 10.88 7.45
C TYR A 142 15.47 11.90 8.58
N THR A 143 14.88 13.10 8.48
CA THR A 143 15.14 14.20 9.44
C THR A 143 14.67 13.90 10.86
N GLU A 144 13.53 13.27 11.03
CA GLU A 144 12.95 12.91 12.34
C GLU A 144 13.10 11.41 12.65
N SER A 145 13.89 10.70 11.84
CA SER A 145 14.11 9.27 12.02
C SER A 145 14.72 8.98 13.39
N THR A 146 14.16 7.99 14.07
CA THR A 146 14.63 7.49 15.37
C THR A 146 15.67 6.37 15.22
N LYS A 147 16.03 5.99 13.99
CA LYS A 147 17.01 4.92 13.73
C LYS A 147 18.43 5.37 14.07
N ASN A 148 19.27 4.41 14.47
CA ASN A 148 20.67 4.61 14.77
C ASN A 148 21.53 3.55 14.04
N PRO A 149 22.41 3.93 13.10
CA PRO A 149 22.68 5.30 12.65
C PRO A 149 21.47 5.94 11.96
N LYS A 150 21.38 7.27 12.05
CA LYS A 150 20.30 8.04 11.42
C LYS A 150 20.46 8.02 9.89
N PRO A 151 19.40 7.70 9.12
CA PRO A 151 19.46 7.74 7.67
C PRO A 151 19.74 9.15 7.15
N THR A 152 20.52 9.25 6.09
CA THR A 152 20.88 10.54 5.46
C THR A 152 20.20 10.68 4.12
N TRP A 153 19.54 11.82 3.88
CA TRP A 153 18.93 12.12 2.59
C TRP A 153 20.04 12.28 1.54
N THR A 154 20.05 11.40 0.54
CA THR A 154 21.03 11.44 -0.54
C THR A 154 20.29 11.53 -1.87
N PRO A 155 20.39 12.64 -2.60
CA PRO A 155 19.76 12.76 -3.91
C PRO A 155 20.23 11.65 -4.87
N GLY A 156 19.30 11.12 -5.65
CA GLY A 156 19.54 10.01 -6.56
C GLY A 156 18.31 9.14 -6.81
N ALA A 157 18.46 8.16 -7.69
CA ALA A 157 17.45 7.14 -7.91
C ALA A 157 17.28 6.28 -6.65
N SER A 158 16.03 5.98 -6.31
CA SER A 158 15.65 5.11 -5.21
C SER A 158 14.34 4.41 -5.54
N ASP A 159 13.95 3.49 -4.68
CA ASP A 159 12.63 2.88 -4.69
C ASP A 159 12.11 2.75 -3.26
N PHE A 160 10.79 2.64 -3.13
CA PHE A 160 10.18 2.18 -1.89
C PHE A 160 9.02 1.24 -2.19
N ASP A 161 8.81 0.31 -1.26
CA ASP A 161 7.67 -0.58 -1.22
C ASP A 161 6.56 0.07 -0.41
N VAL A 162 5.34 0.11 -0.96
CA VAL A 162 4.14 0.41 -0.20
C VAL A 162 3.65 -0.88 0.41
N GLN A 163 3.99 -1.11 1.67
CA GLN A 163 3.50 -2.26 2.41
C GLN A 163 2.03 -2.05 2.77
N VAL A 164 1.21 -3.05 2.48
CA VAL A 164 -0.22 -3.07 2.71
C VAL A 164 -0.56 -4.25 3.62
N GLU A 165 -1.05 -3.93 4.81
CA GLU A 165 -1.27 -4.88 5.90
C GLU A 165 -2.75 -4.88 6.32
N PRO A 166 -3.42 -6.04 6.41
CA PRO A 166 -4.79 -6.10 6.90
C PRO A 166 -4.85 -5.78 8.40
N SER A 167 -6.04 -5.39 8.89
CA SER A 167 -6.28 -5.13 10.31
C SER A 167 -6.34 -6.39 11.19
N GLY A 168 -6.34 -7.58 10.58
CA GLY A 168 -6.44 -8.89 11.23
C GLY A 168 -5.43 -9.92 10.71
N PRO A 169 -5.59 -11.22 11.04
CA PRO A 169 -4.69 -12.27 10.55
C PRO A 169 -4.77 -12.37 9.02
N GLY A 170 -3.63 -12.16 8.35
CA GLY A 170 -3.51 -12.21 6.90
C GLY A 170 -2.08 -11.91 6.44
N GLY A 171 -1.77 -12.28 5.21
CA GLY A 171 -0.49 -11.94 4.58
C GLY A 171 -0.41 -10.46 4.21
N ASN A 172 0.77 -9.87 4.34
CA ASN A 172 1.05 -8.54 3.81
C ASN A 172 1.27 -8.60 2.29
N SER A 173 0.94 -7.52 1.60
CA SER A 173 1.32 -7.28 0.20
C SER A 173 2.20 -6.05 0.12
N ALA A 174 2.98 -5.93 -0.96
CA ALA A 174 3.79 -4.76 -1.23
C ALA A 174 3.78 -4.46 -2.72
N GLN A 175 3.75 -3.17 -3.07
CA GLN A 175 4.01 -2.70 -4.42
C GLN A 175 5.16 -1.71 -4.42
N LYS A 176 6.15 -1.95 -5.28
CA LYS A 176 7.29 -1.07 -5.47
C LYS A 176 6.91 0.14 -6.32
N ILE A 177 7.45 1.30 -5.95
CA ILE A 177 7.45 2.54 -6.74
C ILE A 177 8.89 3.03 -6.91
N ARG A 178 9.23 3.51 -8.11
CA ARG A 178 10.47 4.27 -8.31
C ARG A 178 10.29 5.71 -7.89
N ILE A 179 11.25 6.20 -7.14
CA ILE A 179 11.36 7.62 -6.86
C ILE A 179 12.75 8.14 -7.21
N THR A 180 12.82 9.43 -7.53
CA THR A 180 14.08 10.15 -7.57
C THR A 180 14.09 11.12 -6.42
N LEU A 181 14.98 10.88 -5.46
CA LEU A 181 15.25 11.82 -4.38
C LEU A 181 15.98 13.01 -5.00
N VAL A 182 15.38 14.19 -4.92
CA VAL A 182 16.00 15.44 -5.40
C VAL A 182 16.42 16.29 -4.21
N PRO A 183 17.31 17.28 -4.42
CA PRO A 183 17.68 18.23 -3.37
C PRO A 183 16.46 18.87 -2.68
#